data_AF-A0A498QM61-F1
#
_entry.id   AF-A0A498QM61-F1
#
_cell.length_a   1.000
_cell.length_b   1.000
_cell.length_c   1.000
_cell.angle_alpha   90.00
_cell.angle_beta   90.00
_cell.angle_gamma   90.00
#
_symmetry.space_group_name_H-M   'P 1'
#
loop_
_entity.id
_entity.type
_entity.pdbx_description
1 polymer ?
#
loop_
_entity_poly.entity_id
_entity_poly.type
_entity_poly.pdbx_seq_one_letter_code
_entity_poly.pdbx_strand_id
1 'polypeptide(L)'
;MSGRNLSPLDDAWLAVESVPERLEIKIPLWGQIDHAAPPDTIFATNPSSFASRLMAANIRDKTRLCNTHFYMPPQFNALDLMSDGETDRGLLDTC
;
A
#
# COMPACT_ATOMS: atom_id res chain seq x y z
N MET A 1 -26.08 -20.40 11.48
CA MET A 1 -25.26 -19.78 10.43
C MET A 1 -24.30 -18.82 11.13
N SER A 2 -23.04 -19.22 11.34
CA SER A 2 -22.03 -18.35 11.97
C SER A 2 -21.46 -17.46 10.88
N GLY A 3 -21.90 -16.21 10.81
CA GLY A 3 -21.31 -15.22 9.90
C GLY A 3 -19.93 -14.86 10.44
N ARG A 4 -18.86 -15.26 9.72
CA ARG A 4 -17.52 -14.75 10.03
C ARG A 4 -17.55 -13.23 9.91
N ASN A 5 -17.16 -12.55 10.98
CA ASN A 5 -16.93 -11.11 10.98
C ASN A 5 -15.54 -10.91 10.36
N LEU A 6 -15.49 -10.84 9.02
CA LEU A 6 -14.25 -10.65 8.27
C LEU A 6 -13.91 -9.16 8.29
N SER A 7 -12.68 -8.82 8.69
CA SER A 7 -12.16 -7.48 8.46
C SER A 7 -11.97 -7.28 6.94
N PRO A 8 -12.05 -6.04 6.43
CA PRO A 8 -11.81 -5.77 5.01
C PRO A 8 -10.42 -6.19 4.51
N LEU A 9 -9.50 -6.49 5.43
CA LEU A 9 -8.12 -6.85 5.12
C LEU A 9 -7.85 -8.35 5.20
N ASP A 10 -8.76 -9.16 5.78
CA ASP A 10 -8.48 -10.57 6.14
C ASP A 10 -8.01 -11.44 4.95
N ASP A 11 -8.45 -11.11 3.73
CA ASP A 11 -8.08 -11.79 2.48
C ASP A 11 -7.52 -10.81 1.43
N ALA A 12 -7.02 -9.65 1.85
CA ALA A 12 -6.51 -8.64 0.93
C ALA A 12 -5.13 -9.05 0.39
N TRP A 13 -5.03 -9.23 -0.94
CA TRP A 13 -3.75 -9.43 -1.62
C TRP A 13 -3.04 -8.11 -1.93
N LEU A 14 -3.80 -7.00 -2.04
CA LEU A 14 -3.31 -5.65 -2.32
C LEU A 14 -4.10 -4.62 -1.50
N ALA A 15 -3.39 -3.71 -0.83
CA ALA A 15 -3.95 -2.55 -0.17
C ALA A 15 -3.42 -1.26 -0.83
N VAL A 16 -4.33 -0.43 -1.34
CA VAL A 16 -3.99 0.86 -1.98
C VAL A 16 -4.37 2.01 -1.05
N GLU A 17 -3.38 2.80 -0.66
CA GLU A 17 -3.53 3.98 0.17
C GLU A 17 -3.61 5.24 -0.71
N SER A 18 -4.70 6.00 -0.56
CA SER A 18 -4.92 7.27 -1.27
C SER A 18 -5.60 8.31 -0.37
N VAL A 19 -5.19 8.38 0.90
CA VAL A 19 -5.61 9.40 1.87
C VAL A 19 -4.89 10.73 1.59
N PRO A 20 -5.32 11.86 2.19
CA PRO A 20 -4.68 13.16 2.00
C PRO A 20 -3.16 13.14 2.20
N GLU A 21 -2.44 13.96 1.44
CA GLU A 21 -0.98 13.98 1.37
C GLU A 21 -0.33 14.58 2.65
N ARG A 22 -0.41 13.81 3.75
CA ARG A 22 0.00 14.20 5.10
C ARG A 22 0.70 13.01 5.79
N LEU A 23 2.00 13.11 6.02
CA LEU A 23 2.81 12.02 6.59
C LEU A 23 2.33 11.60 7.98
N GLU A 24 1.86 12.55 8.79
CA GLU A 24 1.30 12.32 10.11
C GLU A 24 0.03 11.46 10.10
N ILE A 25 -0.64 11.35 8.95
CA ILE A 25 -1.78 10.44 8.75
C ILE A 25 -1.29 9.12 8.14
N LYS A 26 -0.47 9.18 7.09
CA LYS A 26 -0.04 8.01 6.33
C LYS A 26 0.81 7.05 7.15
N ILE A 27 1.77 7.54 7.93
CA ILE A 27 2.67 6.70 8.74
C ILE A 27 1.91 5.84 9.77
N PRO A 28 1.05 6.39 10.65
CA PRO A 28 0.29 5.56 11.58
C PRO A 28 -0.72 4.66 10.87
N LEU A 29 -1.32 5.11 9.77
CA LEU A 29 -2.23 4.29 8.96
C LEU A 29 -1.53 3.05 8.41
N TRP A 30 -0.32 3.19 7.86
CA TRP A 30 0.44 2.05 7.38
C TRP A 30 0.77 1.03 8.46
N GLY A 31 1.05 1.48 9.69
CA GLY A 31 1.22 0.57 10.83
C GLY A 31 -0.07 -0.20 11.18
N GLN A 32 -1.24 0.45 11.07
CA GLN A 32 -2.52 -0.20 11.29
C GLN A 32 -2.84 -1.22 10.20
N ILE A 33 -2.60 -0.86 8.94
CA ILE A 33 -2.80 -1.75 7.78
C ILE A 33 -1.86 -2.95 7.90
N ASP A 34 -0.57 -2.72 8.16
CA ASP A 34 0.40 -3.80 8.33
C ASP A 34 -0.04 -4.76 9.43
N HIS A 35 -0.45 -4.25 10.60
CA HIS A 35 -0.90 -5.11 11.69
C HIS A 35 -2.12 -5.98 11.35
N ALA A 36 -3.07 -5.44 10.60
CA ALA A 36 -4.33 -6.11 10.29
C ALA A 36 -4.29 -6.97 9.02
N ALA A 37 -3.41 -6.66 8.07
CA ALA A 37 -3.34 -7.34 6.79
C ALA A 37 -2.55 -8.67 6.88
N PRO A 38 -2.89 -9.66 6.04
CA PRO A 38 -2.08 -10.85 5.81
C PRO A 38 -0.58 -10.53 5.59
N PRO A 39 0.33 -11.44 5.96
CA PRO A 39 1.77 -11.22 5.81
C PRO A 39 2.25 -11.03 4.36
N ASP A 40 1.45 -11.43 3.38
CA ASP A 40 1.74 -11.40 1.94
C ASP A 40 1.01 -10.26 1.20
N THR A 41 0.17 -9.47 1.89
CA THR A 41 -0.51 -8.33 1.26
C THR A 41 0.49 -7.32 0.70
N ILE A 42 0.34 -6.95 -0.57
CA ILE A 42 1.11 -5.89 -1.19
C ILE A 42 0.60 -4.54 -0.70
N PHE A 43 1.52 -3.64 -0.34
CA PHE A 43 1.21 -2.28 0.07
C PHE A 43 1.54 -1.33 -1.07
N ALA A 44 0.54 -0.59 -1.54
CA ALA A 44 0.68 0.38 -2.59
C ALA A 44 0.22 1.75 -2.09
N THR A 45 1.04 2.79 -2.26
CA THR A 45 0.61 4.17 -2.00
C THR A 45 0.45 4.92 -3.32
N ASN A 46 -0.53 5.82 -3.39
CA ASN A 46 -0.71 6.79 -4.46
C ASN A 46 -0.22 8.18 -4.02
N PRO A 47 1.10 8.41 -3.87
CA PRO A 47 1.64 9.67 -3.41
C PRO A 47 1.61 10.69 -4.55
N SER A 48 1.45 11.96 -4.17
CA SER A 48 1.51 13.09 -5.11
C SER A 48 2.77 13.94 -4.92
N SER A 49 3.44 13.85 -3.76
CA SER A 49 4.56 14.72 -3.40
C SER A 49 5.65 14.03 -2.60
N PHE A 50 5.32 13.07 -1.73
CA PHE A 50 6.30 12.45 -0.85
C PHE A 50 6.84 11.12 -1.40
N ALA A 51 8.14 10.89 -1.20
CA ALA A 51 8.72 9.58 -1.39
C ALA A 51 8.12 8.59 -0.38
N SER A 52 7.64 7.45 -0.86
CA SER A 52 6.99 6.41 -0.04
C SER A 52 7.85 5.80 1.04
N ARG A 53 9.18 5.77 0.85
CA ARG A 53 10.14 5.43 1.91
C ARG A 53 9.88 6.20 3.21
N LEU A 54 9.39 7.44 3.13
CA LEU A 54 9.07 8.27 4.30
C LEU A 54 7.82 7.78 5.05
N MET A 55 6.96 7.01 4.40
CA MET A 55 5.71 6.47 4.94
C MET A 55 5.91 5.06 5.55
N ALA A 56 6.98 4.38 5.16
CA ALA A 56 7.29 3.00 5.56
C ALA A 56 7.76 2.83 7.02
N ALA A 57 7.79 3.90 7.82
CA ALA A 57 8.38 3.90 9.16
C ALA A 57 7.75 2.88 10.12
N ASN A 58 6.44 2.63 9.99
CA ASN A 58 5.69 1.70 10.84
C ASN A 58 5.36 0.36 10.16
N ILE A 59 5.93 0.10 8.98
CA ILE A 59 5.73 -1.17 8.28
C ILE A 59 6.82 -2.14 8.73
N ARG A 60 6.44 -3.35 9.19
CA ARG A 60 7.38 -4.38 9.66
C ARG A 60 8.24 -4.92 8.51
N ASP A 61 7.64 -5.20 7.37
CA ASP A 61 8.32 -5.64 6.15
C ASP A 61 8.12 -4.62 5.03
N LYS A 62 9.12 -3.76 4.87
CA LYS A 62 9.10 -2.65 3.90
C LYS A 62 9.24 -3.13 2.46
N THR A 63 9.71 -4.37 2.24
CA THR A 63 9.86 -4.93 0.89
C THR A 63 8.51 -5.08 0.18
N ARG A 64 7.41 -5.05 0.95
CA ARG A 64 6.04 -5.11 0.47
C ARG A 64 5.46 -3.78 0.00
N LEU A 65 6.15 -2.65 0.25
CA LEU A 65 5.67 -1.31 -0.11
C LEU A 65 6.16 -0.89 -1.49
N CYS A 66 5.24 -0.47 -2.35
CA CYS A 66 5.51 0.12 -3.65
C CYS A 66 4.67 1.39 -3.89
N ASN A 67 4.99 2.12 -4.97
CA ASN A 67 4.23 3.28 -5.42
C ASN A 67 3.37 2.92 -6.61
N THR A 68 2.11 3.31 -6.55
CA THR A 68 1.15 3.24 -7.65
C THR A 68 0.55 4.62 -7.86
N HIS A 69 1.21 5.44 -8.68
CA HIS A 69 0.73 6.79 -8.97
C HIS A 69 -0.35 6.72 -10.06
N PHE A 70 -1.59 6.96 -9.67
CA PHE A 70 -2.74 6.92 -10.56
C PHE A 70 -2.90 8.26 -11.29
N TYR A 71 -3.13 8.20 -12.59
CA TYR A 71 -3.40 9.38 -13.39
C TYR A 71 -4.84 9.87 -13.16
N MET A 72 -4.98 11.18 -12.93
CA MET A 72 -6.27 11.83 -12.79
C MET A 72 -6.69 12.48 -14.10
N PRO A 73 -7.97 12.43 -14.48
CA PRO A 73 -9.09 11.71 -13.82
C PRO A 73 -9.06 10.17 -14.00
N PRO A 74 -9.72 9.37 -13.11
CA PRO A 74 -9.49 7.92 -12.93
C PRO A 74 -10.06 7.02 -14.06
N GLN A 75 -10.32 7.57 -15.25
CA GLN A 75 -10.68 6.79 -16.42
C GLN A 75 -9.47 6.21 -17.18
N PHE A 76 -8.26 6.65 -16.84
CA PHE A 76 -7.05 6.11 -17.45
C PHE A 76 -6.74 4.73 -16.85
N ASN A 77 -6.43 3.78 -17.71
CA ASN A 77 -6.00 2.43 -17.33
C ASN A 77 -4.49 2.32 -17.10
N ALA A 78 -3.78 3.43 -17.16
CA ALA A 78 -2.36 3.52 -16.87
C ALA A 78 -2.14 4.03 -15.44
N LEU A 79 -1.05 3.59 -14.84
CA LEU A 79 -0.49 4.12 -13.60
C LEU A 79 1.03 3.98 -13.65
N ASP A 80 1.74 4.78 -12.87
CA ASP A 80 3.19 4.58 -12.69
C ASP A 80 3.42 3.64 -11.50
N LEU A 81 4.08 2.51 -11.78
CA LEU A 81 4.51 1.57 -10.76
C LEU A 81 6.00 1.80 -10.47
N MET A 82 6.36 2.08 -9.22
CA MET A 82 7.73 2.41 -8.84
C MET A 82 8.14 1.74 -7.52
N SER A 83 9.42 1.39 -7.41
CA SER A 83 10.04 0.97 -6.15
C SER A 83 10.29 2.17 -5.23
N ASP A 84 10.29 1.93 -3.92
CA ASP A 84 10.67 2.89 -2.88
C ASP A 84 12.17 2.80 -2.48
N GLY A 85 12.93 1.92 -3.14
CA GLY A 85 14.33 1.59 -2.86
C GLY A 85 14.52 0.35 -1.97
N GLU A 86 13.50 -0.08 -1.23
CA GLU A 86 13.47 -1.32 -0.44
C GLU A 86 12.47 -2.35 -1.00
N THR A 87 11.54 -1.95 -1.88
CA THR A 87 10.57 -2.83 -2.54
C THR A 87 11.23 -4.08 -3.12
N ASP A 88 10.67 -5.26 -2.83
CA ASP A 88 11.05 -6.50 -3.50
C ASP A 88 10.75 -6.37 -5.00
N ARG A 89 11.73 -6.71 -5.84
CA ARG A 89 11.52 -6.73 -7.30
C ARG A 89 10.48 -7.76 -7.71
N GLY A 90 10.42 -8.91 -7.03
CA GLY A 90 9.44 -9.95 -7.33
C GLY A 90 8.00 -9.46 -7.18
N LEU A 91 7.77 -8.51 -6.27
CA LEU A 91 6.46 -7.88 -6.09
C LEU A 91 6.00 -7.13 -7.34
N LEU A 92 6.91 -6.41 -8.01
CA LEU A 92 6.61 -5.63 -9.22
C LEU A 92 6.27 -6.51 -10.44
N ASP A 93 6.67 -7.79 -10.39
CA ASP A 93 6.42 -8.79 -11.43
C ASP A 93 5.20 -9.67 -11.12
N THR A 94 4.50 -9.43 -10.00
CA THR A 94 3.32 -10.21 -9.58
C THR A 94 2.17 -10.00 -10.58
N CYS A 95 1.78 -11.08 -11.26
CA CYS A 95 0.68 -11.12 -12.23
C CYS A 95 -0.69 -11.33 -11.58
#